data_AF-A0A7J2NKA5-F1
#
_entry.id   AF-A0A7J2NKA5-F1
#
_cell.length_a   1.000
_cell.length_b   1.000
_cell.length_c   1.000
_cell.angle_alpha   90.00
_cell.angle_beta   90.00
_cell.angle_gamma   90.00
#
_symmetry.space_group_name_H-M   'P 1'
#
loop_
_entity.id
_entity.type
_entity.pdbx_description
1 polymer ?
#
loop_
_entity_poly.entity_id
_entity_poly.type
_entity_poly.pdbx_seq_one_letter_code
_entity_poly.pdbx_strand_id
1 'polypeptide(L)'
;MVEIRPFHGFHYDMRAASAEASDLMAPPYDVISNRLLARLKRNPHNIVNITLGKIDGSYSHAAHLLRSWIRDGIVRRDERECLYVYDQSFSWEGRIYCRTALLAATMLEPMGQGILPHELTHPKAKQDRMDNLREIRGNIEQVFLIYDDSRGSIMDKLEEAKKPENSILSFVDFDDVSHRIFRISDPGVIDSITKELRGRSALIADGHHRYETALEYARKMDEENGQGGHDFILTALV
;
A
#
# COMPACT_ATOMS: atom_id res chain seq x y z
N MET A 1 -19.56 -1.87 1.55
CA MET A 1 -19.13 -0.73 2.36
C MET A 1 -17.68 -0.91 2.81
N VAL A 2 -17.01 0.17 3.23
CA VAL A 2 -15.65 0.11 3.76
C VAL A 2 -15.63 -0.75 5.02
N GLU A 3 -14.90 -1.85 4.96
CA GLU A 3 -14.53 -2.68 6.10
C GLU A 3 -13.02 -2.84 6.08
N ILE A 4 -12.37 -2.59 7.22
CA ILE A 4 -10.92 -2.63 7.35
C ILE A 4 -10.49 -3.53 8.50
N ARG A 5 -9.26 -4.00 8.45
CA ARG A 5 -8.59 -4.68 9.57
C ARG A 5 -7.12 -4.27 9.65
N PRO A 6 -6.51 -4.36 10.85
CA PRO A 6 -5.07 -4.26 10.99
C PRO A 6 -4.39 -5.45 10.30
N PHE A 7 -3.10 -5.32 10.00
CA PHE A 7 -2.31 -6.37 9.37
C PHE A 7 -0.85 -6.32 9.82
N HIS A 8 -0.13 -7.42 9.62
CA HIS A 8 1.32 -7.43 9.82
C HIS A 8 2.01 -6.78 8.63
N GLY A 9 2.38 -5.51 8.76
CA GLY A 9 3.09 -4.79 7.71
C GLY A 9 4.50 -5.33 7.49
N PHE A 10 4.92 -5.29 6.22
CA PHE A 10 6.29 -5.54 5.82
C PHE A 10 6.93 -4.20 5.44
N HIS A 11 8.05 -3.85 6.08
CA HIS A 11 8.73 -2.58 5.84
C HIS A 11 10.24 -2.79 5.85
N TYR A 12 10.98 -1.87 5.23
CA TYR A 12 12.44 -1.93 5.26
C TYR A 12 12.97 -1.73 6.68
N ASP A 13 14.02 -2.48 7.03
CA ASP A 13 14.93 -2.12 8.10
C ASP A 13 16.09 -1.32 7.50
N MET A 14 16.10 -0.02 7.76
CA MET A 14 17.06 0.90 7.13
C MET A 14 18.53 0.58 7.50
N ARG A 15 18.78 -0.04 8.66
CA ARG A 15 20.13 -0.44 9.06
C ARG A 15 20.57 -1.67 8.28
N ALA A 16 19.71 -2.67 8.14
CA ALA A 16 20.00 -3.87 7.36
C ALA A 16 20.09 -3.58 5.85
N ALA A 17 19.23 -2.70 5.33
CA ALA A 17 19.24 -2.31 3.93
C ALA A 17 20.50 -1.50 3.54
N SER A 18 21.14 -0.83 4.51
CA SER A 18 22.34 -0.01 4.34
C SER A 18 22.21 1.00 3.19
N ALA A 19 21.05 1.64 3.08
CA ALA A 19 20.71 2.62 2.05
C ALA A 19 19.78 3.71 2.63
N GLU A 20 19.68 4.84 1.94
CA GLU A 20 18.65 5.83 2.23
C GLU A 20 17.28 5.32 1.79
N ALA A 21 16.22 5.69 2.51
CA ALA A 21 14.87 5.20 2.20
C ALA A 21 14.41 5.63 0.80
N SER A 22 14.80 6.83 0.36
CA SER A 22 14.52 7.34 -0.99
C SER A 22 15.12 6.47 -2.10
N ASP A 23 16.21 5.75 -1.84
CA ASP A 23 16.83 4.84 -2.80
C ASP A 23 16.16 3.46 -2.86
N LEU A 24 15.32 3.13 -1.88
CA LEU A 24 14.61 1.85 -1.76
C LEU A 24 13.16 1.91 -2.29
N MET A 25 12.61 3.11 -2.41
CA MET A 25 11.22 3.35 -2.82
C MET A 25 11.09 3.65 -4.32
N ALA A 26 9.88 3.48 -4.83
CA ALA A 26 9.52 3.80 -6.20
C ALA A 26 8.09 4.35 -6.24
N PRO A 27 7.75 5.22 -7.22
CA PRO A 27 6.38 5.62 -7.44
C PRO A 27 5.56 4.46 -8.01
N PRO A 28 4.23 4.59 -8.13
CA PRO A 28 3.38 3.57 -8.73
C PRO A 28 3.86 3.11 -10.12
N TYR A 29 3.69 1.83 -10.41
CA TYR A 29 4.25 1.16 -11.59
C TYR A 29 3.89 1.83 -12.93
N ASP A 30 2.71 2.42 -13.02
CA ASP A 30 2.12 3.01 -14.23
C ASP A 30 2.60 4.43 -14.53
N VAL A 31 3.32 5.07 -13.59
CA VAL A 31 3.97 6.37 -13.81
C VAL A 31 5.49 6.26 -14.01
N ILE A 32 6.06 5.06 -13.95
CA ILE A 32 7.51 4.85 -14.13
C ILE A 32 7.89 4.83 -15.62
N SER A 33 8.61 5.87 -16.05
CA SER A 33 9.25 5.88 -17.38
C SER A 33 10.42 4.89 -17.49
N ASN A 34 10.76 4.45 -18.70
CA ASN A 34 11.91 3.56 -18.94
C ASN A 34 13.24 4.13 -18.38
N ARG A 35 13.43 5.46 -18.47
CA ARG A 35 14.61 6.13 -17.92
C ARG A 35 14.63 6.06 -16.39
N LEU A 36 13.48 6.30 -15.75
CA LEU A 36 13.34 6.20 -14.30
C LEU A 36 13.53 4.75 -13.84
N LEU A 37 12.94 3.78 -14.54
CA LEU A 37 13.11 2.36 -14.27
C LEU A 37 14.58 1.95 -14.27
N ALA A 38 15.34 2.35 -15.29
CA ALA A 38 16.77 2.07 -15.38
C ALA A 38 17.58 2.73 -14.25
N ARG A 39 17.14 3.89 -13.74
CA ARG A 39 17.75 4.54 -12.57
C ARG A 39 17.46 3.74 -11.29
N LEU A 40 16.19 3.43 -11.03
CA LEU A 40 15.74 2.74 -9.82
C LEU A 40 16.35 1.33 -9.71
N LYS A 41 16.45 0.59 -10.83
CA LYS A 41 17.06 -0.76 -10.88
C LYS A 41 18.57 -0.79 -10.57
N ARG A 42 19.24 0.36 -10.46
CA ARG A 42 20.66 0.39 -10.03
C ARG A 42 20.83 -0.03 -8.58
N ASN A 43 19.83 0.23 -7.73
CA ASN A 43 19.85 -0.27 -6.36
C ASN A 43 19.18 -1.65 -6.34
N PRO A 44 19.91 -2.72 -5.94
CA PRO A 44 19.36 -4.07 -5.89
C PRO A 44 18.22 -4.23 -4.88
N HIS A 45 18.11 -3.35 -3.87
CA HIS A 45 17.06 -3.35 -2.87
C HIS A 45 15.91 -2.38 -3.18
N ASN A 46 15.88 -1.74 -4.35
CA ASN A 46 14.75 -0.90 -4.71
C ASN A 46 13.50 -1.74 -4.99
N ILE A 47 12.36 -1.33 -4.42
CA ILE A 47 11.07 -2.05 -4.53
C ILE A 47 10.62 -2.27 -5.98
N VAL A 48 11.10 -1.46 -6.94
CA VAL A 48 10.84 -1.65 -8.37
C VAL A 48 11.28 -3.02 -8.89
N ASN A 49 12.28 -3.64 -8.24
CA ASN A 49 12.73 -5.00 -8.58
C ASN A 49 11.69 -6.06 -8.19
N ILE A 50 10.72 -5.71 -7.36
CA ILE A 50 9.55 -6.53 -7.01
C ILE A 50 8.36 -6.15 -7.89
N THR A 51 8.10 -4.84 -8.03
CA THR A 51 6.94 -4.31 -8.77
C THR A 51 7.03 -4.50 -10.29
N LEU A 52 8.22 -4.37 -10.86
CA LEU A 52 8.52 -4.45 -12.31
C LEU A 52 9.72 -5.37 -12.58
N GLY A 53 9.90 -6.38 -11.74
CA GLY A 53 10.97 -7.39 -11.79
C GLY A 53 10.69 -8.59 -12.71
N LYS A 54 9.87 -8.42 -13.74
CA LYS A 54 9.51 -9.52 -14.66
C LYS A 54 10.73 -9.94 -15.50
N ILE A 55 11.07 -11.21 -15.47
CA ILE A 55 12.14 -11.83 -16.29
C ILE A 55 11.52 -12.98 -17.08
N ASP A 56 11.74 -13.00 -18.39
CA ASP A 56 11.18 -13.99 -19.33
C ASP A 56 9.67 -14.23 -19.16
N GLY A 57 8.93 -13.15 -18.86
CA GLY A 57 7.47 -13.20 -18.68
C GLY A 57 7.00 -13.70 -17.31
N SER A 58 7.90 -13.93 -16.35
CA SER A 58 7.56 -14.42 -15.01
C SER A 58 8.02 -13.46 -13.89
N TYR A 59 7.23 -13.37 -12.81
CA TYR A 59 7.59 -12.69 -11.56
C TYR A 59 8.20 -13.62 -10.51
N SER A 60 8.45 -14.89 -10.85
CA SER A 60 9.04 -15.86 -9.92
C SER A 60 10.38 -15.38 -9.36
N HIS A 61 11.23 -14.75 -10.17
CA HIS A 61 12.49 -14.18 -9.69
C HIS A 61 12.26 -13.06 -8.66
N ALA A 62 11.33 -12.14 -8.93
CA ALA A 62 10.93 -11.10 -7.99
C ALA A 62 10.41 -11.69 -6.67
N ALA A 63 9.62 -12.76 -6.72
CA ALA A 63 9.13 -13.45 -5.53
C ALA A 63 10.26 -14.09 -4.71
N HIS A 64 11.24 -14.71 -5.38
CA HIS A 64 12.44 -15.24 -4.70
C HIS A 64 13.29 -14.11 -4.08
N LEU A 65 13.42 -12.98 -4.78
CA LEU A 65 14.14 -11.82 -4.29
C LEU A 65 13.49 -11.24 -3.03
N LEU A 66 12.16 -11.03 -3.04
CA LEU A 66 11.44 -10.56 -1.85
C LEU A 66 11.61 -11.54 -0.66
N ARG A 67 11.51 -12.86 -0.91
CA ARG A 67 11.77 -13.87 0.13
C ARG A 67 13.19 -13.78 0.68
N SER A 68 14.18 -13.48 -0.16
CA SER A 68 15.55 -13.25 0.33
C SER A 68 15.66 -12.01 1.19
N TRP A 69 15.03 -10.89 0.80
CA TRP A 69 15.04 -9.67 1.60
C TRP A 69 14.41 -9.87 2.97
N ILE A 70 13.33 -10.67 3.05
CA ILE A 70 12.68 -11.02 4.31
C ILE A 70 13.61 -11.88 5.18
N ARG A 71 14.19 -12.95 4.61
CA ARG A 71 15.10 -13.86 5.31
C ARG A 71 16.35 -13.13 5.82
N ASP A 72 16.89 -12.22 5.01
CA ASP A 72 18.13 -11.51 5.29
C ASP A 72 17.87 -10.27 6.20
N GLY A 73 16.62 -10.04 6.61
CA GLY A 73 16.22 -8.99 7.55
C GLY A 73 16.20 -7.57 6.98
N ILE A 74 16.35 -7.44 5.65
CA ILE A 74 16.26 -6.18 4.89
C ILE A 74 14.81 -5.67 4.91
N VAL A 75 13.86 -6.58 4.75
CA VAL A 75 12.43 -6.33 4.94
C VAL A 75 11.99 -7.08 6.18
N ARG A 76 11.36 -6.39 7.13
CA ARG A 76 10.87 -6.96 8.38
C ARG A 76 9.37 -6.95 8.43
N ARG A 77 8.81 -7.98 9.05
CA ARG A 77 7.39 -8.12 9.35
C ARG A 77 7.14 -7.62 10.77
N ASP A 78 6.12 -6.78 10.94
CA ASP A 78 5.69 -6.36 12.27
C ASP A 78 5.17 -7.57 13.08
N GLU A 79 5.53 -7.61 14.36
CA GLU A 79 5.13 -8.68 15.29
C GLU A 79 3.63 -8.65 15.60
N ARG A 80 3.02 -7.47 15.55
CA ARG A 80 1.60 -7.25 15.82
C ARG A 80 0.90 -6.75 14.57
N GLU A 81 -0.38 -7.08 14.45
CA GLU A 81 -1.23 -6.45 13.45
C GLU A 81 -1.41 -4.97 13.81
N CYS A 82 -1.15 -4.10 12.85
CA CYS A 82 -1.24 -2.66 13.01
C CYS A 82 -2.12 -2.05 11.92
N LEU A 83 -2.69 -0.88 12.22
CA LEU A 83 -3.00 0.11 11.19
C LEU A 83 -1.80 1.05 11.07
N TYR A 84 -1.69 1.80 9.97
CA TYR A 84 -0.59 2.76 9.80
C TYR A 84 -1.12 4.13 9.42
N VAL A 85 -0.48 5.17 9.93
CA VAL A 85 -0.68 6.53 9.46
C VAL A 85 0.41 6.85 8.46
N TYR A 86 0.04 7.32 7.28
CA TYR A 86 0.98 7.77 6.25
C TYR A 86 0.78 9.26 5.98
N ASP A 87 1.79 10.03 6.35
CA ASP A 87 1.86 11.48 6.16
C ASP A 87 2.72 11.83 4.98
N GLN A 88 2.20 12.74 4.17
CA GLN A 88 2.91 13.38 3.08
C GLN A 88 2.87 14.90 3.22
N SER A 89 3.98 15.56 2.97
CA SER A 89 4.05 17.02 2.81
C SER A 89 4.75 17.35 1.50
N PHE A 90 4.10 18.13 0.65
CA PHE A 90 4.60 18.47 -0.70
C PHE A 90 4.25 19.91 -1.08
N SER A 91 5.03 20.48 -1.99
CA SER A 91 4.78 21.82 -2.54
C SER A 91 4.00 21.73 -3.85
N TRP A 92 2.94 22.53 -3.99
CA TRP A 92 2.21 22.71 -5.23
C TRP A 92 1.85 24.17 -5.41
N GLU A 93 2.18 24.76 -6.57
CA GLU A 93 1.95 26.19 -6.87
C GLU A 93 2.44 27.15 -5.78
N GLY A 94 3.59 26.84 -5.17
CA GLY A 94 4.21 27.66 -4.12
C GLY A 94 3.56 27.56 -2.74
N ARG A 95 2.63 26.61 -2.55
CA ARG A 95 2.00 26.32 -1.25
C ARG A 95 2.36 24.92 -0.78
N ILE A 96 2.55 24.77 0.53
CA ILE A 96 2.77 23.45 1.16
C ILE A 96 1.41 22.83 1.47
N TYR A 97 1.23 21.59 1.03
CA TYR A 97 0.07 20.76 1.32
C TYR A 97 0.49 19.57 2.17
N CYS A 98 -0.35 19.22 3.13
CA CYS A 98 -0.21 17.99 3.91
C CYS A 98 -1.35 17.04 3.58
N ARG A 99 -1.03 15.76 3.43
CA ARG A 99 -2.00 14.68 3.25
C ARG A 99 -1.70 13.57 4.24
N THR A 100 -2.70 13.21 5.02
CA THR A 100 -2.65 12.10 5.98
C THR A 100 -3.55 11.00 5.46
N ALA A 101 -3.03 9.78 5.41
CA ALA A 101 -3.79 8.60 5.03
C ALA A 101 -3.75 7.54 6.12
N LEU A 102 -4.84 6.80 6.28
CA LEU A 102 -4.88 5.54 7.03
C LEU A 102 -4.53 4.40 6.06
N LEU A 103 -3.47 3.64 6.35
CA LEU A 103 -3.18 2.41 5.66
C LEU A 103 -3.80 1.23 6.40
N ALA A 104 -4.62 0.46 5.68
CA ALA A 104 -5.33 -0.69 6.23
C ALA A 104 -5.48 -1.81 5.19
N ALA A 105 -5.75 -3.01 5.67
CA ALA A 105 -6.26 -4.09 4.82
C ALA A 105 -7.78 -3.89 4.70
N THR A 106 -8.26 -3.48 3.53
CA THR A 106 -9.67 -3.24 3.25
C THR A 106 -10.29 -4.43 2.55
N MET A 107 -11.46 -4.87 3.03
CA MET A 107 -12.24 -5.93 2.41
C MET A 107 -12.58 -5.54 0.96
N LEU A 108 -12.34 -6.47 0.05
CA LEU A 108 -12.71 -6.36 -1.33
C LEU A 108 -14.22 -6.56 -1.49
N GLU A 109 -14.83 -5.69 -2.27
CA GLU A 109 -16.23 -5.80 -2.66
C GLU A 109 -16.40 -5.42 -4.14
N PRO A 110 -17.44 -5.95 -4.82
CA PRO A 110 -17.80 -5.50 -6.15
C PRO A 110 -17.94 -3.98 -6.21
N MET A 111 -17.32 -3.37 -7.24
CA MET A 111 -17.40 -1.92 -7.44
C MET A 111 -18.86 -1.45 -7.48
N GLY A 112 -19.12 -0.31 -6.82
CA GLY A 112 -20.45 0.30 -6.72
C GLY A 112 -21.25 -0.09 -5.46
N GLN A 113 -20.82 -1.10 -4.69
CA GLN A 113 -21.54 -1.54 -3.46
C GLN A 113 -21.03 -0.86 -2.16
N GLY A 114 -19.98 -0.05 -2.28
CA GLY A 114 -19.35 0.65 -1.15
C GLY A 114 -18.05 1.30 -1.55
N ILE A 115 -17.32 0.67 -2.47
CA ILE A 115 -16.17 1.26 -3.15
C ILE A 115 -16.60 1.75 -4.54
N LEU A 116 -16.54 3.06 -4.75
CA LEU A 116 -17.06 3.74 -5.93
C LEU A 116 -15.92 4.04 -6.92
N PRO A 117 -16.01 3.62 -8.19
CA PRO A 117 -15.04 4.01 -9.21
C PRO A 117 -15.35 5.41 -9.78
N HIS A 118 -14.38 6.02 -10.45
CA HIS A 118 -14.58 7.24 -11.27
C HIS A 118 -14.00 7.10 -12.69
N GLU A 119 -13.39 5.96 -13.01
CA GLU A 119 -12.83 5.64 -14.33
C GLU A 119 -13.10 4.18 -14.74
N LEU A 120 -12.91 3.90 -16.03
CA LEU A 120 -12.92 2.55 -16.61
C LEU A 120 -11.48 2.04 -16.77
N THR A 121 -11.29 0.73 -16.62
CA THR A 121 -9.98 0.07 -16.61
C THR A 121 -9.63 -0.62 -17.94
N HIS A 122 -8.35 -0.66 -18.29
CA HIS A 122 -7.83 -1.29 -19.51
C HIS A 122 -7.37 -2.75 -19.31
N PRO A 123 -7.71 -3.71 -20.21
CA PRO A 123 -7.41 -5.14 -20.01
C PRO A 123 -5.93 -5.52 -19.88
N LYS A 124 -5.03 -4.87 -20.65
CA LYS A 124 -3.60 -5.25 -20.69
C LYS A 124 -2.88 -5.00 -19.37
N ALA A 125 -3.25 -3.95 -18.65
CA ALA A 125 -2.68 -3.64 -17.34
C ALA A 125 -3.05 -4.72 -16.30
N LYS A 126 -4.26 -5.28 -16.38
CA LYS A 126 -4.78 -6.27 -15.43
C LYS A 126 -4.01 -7.59 -15.45
N GLN A 127 -3.68 -8.11 -16.63
CA GLN A 127 -2.98 -9.40 -16.71
C GLN A 127 -1.59 -9.34 -16.07
N ASP A 128 -0.83 -8.27 -16.32
CA ASP A 128 0.50 -8.14 -15.72
C ASP A 128 0.45 -8.01 -14.19
N ARG A 129 -0.52 -7.24 -13.67
CA ARG A 129 -0.76 -7.14 -12.22
C ARG A 129 -1.19 -8.48 -11.62
N MET A 130 -2.04 -9.23 -12.32
CA MET A 130 -2.45 -10.58 -11.90
C MET A 130 -1.25 -11.54 -11.82
N ASP A 131 -0.38 -11.53 -12.82
CA ASP A 131 0.84 -12.34 -12.81
C ASP A 131 1.75 -11.98 -11.63
N ASN A 132 1.91 -10.68 -11.35
CA ASN A 132 2.69 -10.20 -10.20
C ASN A 132 2.06 -10.67 -8.87
N LEU A 133 0.77 -10.41 -8.67
CA LEU A 133 0.06 -10.75 -7.43
C LEU A 133 0.09 -12.26 -7.14
N ARG A 134 -0.01 -13.11 -8.16
CA ARG A 134 0.05 -14.57 -8.02
C ARG A 134 1.40 -15.08 -7.52
N GLU A 135 2.49 -14.48 -7.98
CA GLU A 135 3.86 -14.87 -7.64
C GLU A 135 4.31 -14.25 -6.31
N ILE A 136 4.04 -12.95 -6.12
CA ILE A 136 4.43 -12.20 -4.93
C ILE A 136 3.55 -12.57 -3.73
N ARG A 137 2.25 -12.81 -3.96
CA ARG A 137 1.24 -13.11 -2.92
C ARG A 137 1.20 -12.06 -1.81
N GLY A 138 1.33 -10.79 -2.18
CA GLY A 138 1.32 -9.66 -1.27
C GLY A 138 0.97 -8.36 -1.99
N ASN A 139 0.37 -7.44 -1.24
CA ASN A 139 0.10 -6.09 -1.73
C ASN A 139 1.37 -5.25 -1.62
N ILE A 140 1.94 -4.85 -2.76
CA ILE A 140 3.17 -4.04 -2.83
C ILE A 140 2.90 -2.58 -3.19
N GLU A 141 1.66 -2.25 -3.56
CA GLU A 141 1.21 -0.91 -3.91
C GLU A 141 -0.21 -0.71 -3.39
N GLN A 142 -0.48 0.45 -2.79
CA GLN A 142 -1.77 0.77 -2.15
C GLN A 142 -2.81 1.32 -3.14
N VAL A 143 -4.08 0.92 -3.00
CA VAL A 143 -5.19 1.60 -3.69
C VAL A 143 -5.55 2.87 -2.93
N PHE A 144 -5.68 3.98 -3.64
CA PHE A 144 -5.97 5.27 -3.02
C PHE A 144 -7.48 5.47 -2.94
N LEU A 145 -8.01 5.51 -1.72
CA LEU A 145 -9.41 5.72 -1.41
C LEU A 145 -9.64 7.09 -0.76
N ILE A 146 -10.74 7.74 -1.11
CA ILE A 146 -11.24 8.94 -0.45
C ILE A 146 -12.55 8.58 0.25
N TYR A 147 -12.69 8.93 1.51
CA TYR A 147 -13.93 8.73 2.27
C TYR A 147 -14.40 10.04 2.91
N ASP A 148 -15.69 10.10 3.26
CA ASP A 148 -16.21 11.26 3.99
C ASP A 148 -15.83 11.14 5.48
N ASP A 149 -14.97 12.06 5.93
CA ASP A 149 -14.71 12.35 7.34
C ASP A 149 -15.01 13.81 7.68
N SER A 150 -16.14 14.34 7.20
CA SER A 150 -16.58 15.72 7.47
C SER A 150 -16.66 16.11 8.95
N ARG A 151 -16.71 15.13 9.87
CA ARG A 151 -16.67 15.35 11.32
C ARG A 151 -15.24 15.40 11.90
N GLY A 152 -14.22 14.99 11.13
CA GLY A 152 -12.82 14.96 11.52
C GLY A 152 -12.44 13.89 12.54
N SER A 153 -13.38 13.00 12.91
CA SER A 153 -13.20 12.11 14.05
C SER A 153 -12.24 10.95 13.78
N ILE A 154 -12.06 10.51 12.53
CA ILE A 154 -10.97 9.60 12.18
C ILE A 154 -9.67 10.39 12.14
N MET A 155 -9.67 11.54 11.46
CA MET A 155 -8.47 12.37 11.31
C MET A 155 -7.83 12.74 12.66
N ASP A 156 -8.63 13.13 13.65
CA ASP A 156 -8.16 13.44 15.01
C ASP A 156 -7.45 12.23 15.66
N LYS A 157 -7.99 11.02 15.48
CA LYS A 157 -7.35 9.78 15.99
C LYS A 157 -6.04 9.48 15.28
N LEU A 158 -5.97 9.75 13.97
CA LEU A 158 -4.73 9.57 13.21
C LEU A 158 -3.67 10.55 13.70
N GLU A 159 -4.01 11.83 13.89
CA GLU A 159 -3.09 12.84 14.43
C GLU A 159 -2.59 12.48 15.83
N GLU A 160 -3.47 12.02 16.73
CA GLU A 160 -3.07 11.60 18.07
C GLU A 160 -2.10 10.40 18.05
N ALA A 161 -2.20 9.53 17.03
CA ALA A 161 -1.34 8.37 16.89
C ALA A 161 0.09 8.70 16.37
N LYS A 162 0.33 9.89 15.80
CA LYS A 162 1.61 10.33 15.21
C LYS A 162 2.66 10.71 16.25
N LYS A 163 2.97 9.79 17.15
CA LYS A 163 3.99 9.99 18.20
C LYS A 163 5.37 9.55 17.70
N PRO A 164 6.47 10.19 18.11
CA PRO A 164 7.83 9.82 17.69
C PRO A 164 8.15 8.33 17.90
N GLU A 165 7.71 7.74 19.01
CA GLU A 165 7.89 6.33 19.33
C GLU A 165 7.15 5.36 18.38
N ASN A 166 6.12 5.86 17.69
CA ASN A 166 5.36 5.10 16.70
C ASN A 166 5.92 5.25 15.28
N SER A 167 6.86 6.19 15.04
CA SER A 167 7.41 6.45 13.72
C SER A 167 8.28 5.29 13.26
N ILE A 168 8.04 4.81 12.03
CA ILE A 168 8.72 3.64 11.47
C ILE A 168 9.62 4.01 10.30
N LEU A 169 9.27 5.08 9.59
CA LEU A 169 9.99 5.56 8.43
C LEU A 169 9.74 7.05 8.26
N SER A 170 10.79 7.81 7.97
CA SER A 170 10.71 9.22 7.62
C SER A 170 11.78 9.52 6.59
N PHE A 171 11.40 10.09 5.44
CA PHE A 171 12.34 10.42 4.37
C PHE A 171 11.77 11.47 3.41
N VAL A 172 12.63 12.03 2.57
CA VAL A 172 12.24 12.89 1.45
C VAL A 172 12.59 12.16 0.16
N ASP A 173 11.64 12.06 -0.76
CA ASP A 173 11.86 11.39 -2.05
C ASP A 173 12.57 12.30 -3.07
N PHE A 174 12.76 11.80 -4.29
CA PHE A 174 13.44 12.54 -5.35
C PHE A 174 12.58 13.64 -6.01
N ASP A 175 11.31 13.76 -5.61
CA ASP A 175 10.37 14.81 -6.03
C ASP A 175 10.11 15.83 -4.90
N ASP A 176 10.99 15.85 -3.88
CA ASP A 176 10.91 16.72 -2.69
C ASP A 176 9.63 16.53 -1.85
N VAL A 177 9.02 15.35 -1.92
CA VAL A 177 7.90 14.98 -1.05
C VAL A 177 8.44 14.41 0.25
N SER A 178 8.02 14.97 1.38
CA SER A 178 8.33 14.43 2.70
C SER A 178 7.32 13.35 3.07
N HIS A 179 7.81 12.18 3.47
CA HIS A 179 7.05 10.99 3.80
C HIS A 179 7.30 10.60 5.25
N ARG A 180 6.25 10.33 6.01
CA ARG A 180 6.37 9.78 7.37
C ARG A 180 5.33 8.69 7.58
N ILE A 181 5.74 7.56 8.14
CA ILE A 181 4.85 6.45 8.45
C ILE A 181 4.89 6.17 9.95
N PHE A 182 3.73 5.98 10.56
CA PHE A 182 3.55 5.68 11.97
C PHE A 182 2.71 4.42 12.16
N ARG A 183 3.04 3.58 13.14
CA ARG A 183 2.22 2.43 13.54
C ARG A 183 1.12 2.85 14.51
N ILE A 184 -0.06 2.24 14.34
CA ILE A 184 -1.12 2.18 15.34
C ILE A 184 -1.24 0.72 15.74
N SER A 185 -0.79 0.38 16.95
CA SER A 185 -0.84 -1.00 17.50
C SER A 185 -1.70 -1.12 18.76
N ASP A 186 -2.28 -0.01 19.24
CA ASP A 186 -3.21 -0.01 20.35
C ASP A 186 -4.56 -0.63 19.93
N PRO A 187 -5.00 -1.75 20.53
CA PRO A 187 -6.23 -2.42 20.11
C PRO A 187 -7.49 -1.57 20.27
N GLY A 188 -7.53 -0.67 21.25
CA GLY A 188 -8.66 0.23 21.48
C GLY A 188 -8.78 1.30 20.40
N VAL A 189 -7.65 1.87 19.98
CA VAL A 189 -7.60 2.82 18.85
C VAL A 189 -7.99 2.12 17.55
N ILE A 190 -7.44 0.92 17.29
CA ILE A 190 -7.77 0.13 16.09
C ILE A 190 -9.26 -0.20 16.03
N ASP A 191 -9.85 -0.69 17.13
CA ASP A 191 -11.27 -1.04 17.20
C ASP A 191 -12.16 0.19 16.99
N SER A 192 -11.79 1.33 17.58
CA SER A 192 -12.49 2.61 17.42
C SER A 192 -12.52 3.06 15.95
N ILE A 193 -11.35 3.11 15.29
CA ILE A 193 -11.24 3.47 13.86
C ILE A 193 -12.02 2.48 12.98
N THR A 194 -11.87 1.18 13.23
CA THR A 194 -12.52 0.12 12.44
C THR A 194 -14.04 0.21 12.52
N LYS A 195 -14.59 0.42 13.73
CA LYS A 195 -16.04 0.58 13.93
C LYS A 195 -16.58 1.84 13.27
N GLU A 196 -15.82 2.92 13.31
CA GLU A 196 -16.25 4.20 12.79
C GLU A 196 -16.24 4.27 11.24
N LEU A 197 -15.32 3.54 10.60
CA LEU A 197 -15.27 3.39 9.14
C LEU A 197 -16.28 2.36 8.61
N ARG A 198 -16.66 1.37 9.44
CA ARG A 198 -17.59 0.32 9.05
C ARG A 198 -18.88 0.92 8.51
N GLY A 199 -19.24 0.53 7.29
CA GLY A 199 -20.49 0.96 6.67
C GLY A 199 -20.39 2.26 5.85
N ARG A 200 -19.27 2.98 5.90
CA ARG A 200 -19.05 4.14 5.02
C ARG A 200 -18.81 3.68 3.58
N SER A 201 -19.00 4.57 2.62
CA SER A 201 -18.51 4.39 1.25
C SER A 201 -17.18 5.11 1.07
N ALA A 202 -16.41 4.68 0.08
CA ALA A 202 -15.20 5.36 -0.36
C ALA A 202 -15.14 5.43 -1.89
N LEU A 203 -14.59 6.51 -2.42
CA LEU A 203 -14.28 6.70 -3.82
C LEU A 203 -12.85 6.24 -4.07
N ILE A 204 -12.61 5.40 -5.07
CA ILE A 204 -11.25 5.12 -5.54
C ILE A 204 -10.77 6.37 -6.27
N ALA A 205 -9.74 7.03 -5.76
CA ALA A 205 -9.07 8.18 -6.39
C ALA A 205 -7.93 7.75 -7.32
N ASP A 206 -7.31 6.61 -7.05
CA ASP A 206 -6.31 5.99 -7.91
C ASP A 206 -6.18 4.49 -7.59
N GLY A 207 -5.82 3.69 -8.60
CA GLY A 207 -5.57 2.25 -8.43
C GLY A 207 -6.71 1.32 -8.83
N HIS A 208 -7.62 1.73 -9.73
CA HIS A 208 -8.73 0.91 -10.22
C HIS A 208 -8.24 -0.42 -10.81
N HIS A 209 -7.16 -0.40 -11.61
CA HIS A 209 -6.53 -1.61 -12.13
C HIS A 209 -6.10 -2.58 -11.03
N ARG A 210 -5.55 -2.05 -9.93
CA ARG A 210 -5.08 -2.85 -8.79
C ARG A 210 -6.27 -3.43 -8.03
N TYR A 211 -7.30 -2.63 -7.78
CA TYR A 211 -8.51 -3.06 -7.09
C TYR A 211 -9.25 -4.18 -7.85
N GLU A 212 -9.47 -4.01 -9.15
CA GLU A 212 -10.13 -5.05 -9.95
C GLU A 212 -9.29 -6.32 -10.11
N THR A 213 -7.96 -6.18 -10.26
CA THR A 213 -7.06 -7.33 -10.29
C THR A 213 -7.17 -8.12 -8.99
N ALA A 214 -7.23 -7.43 -7.85
CA ALA A 214 -7.40 -8.07 -6.55
C ALA A 214 -8.78 -8.71 -6.40
N LEU A 215 -9.86 -8.09 -6.89
CA LEU A 215 -11.19 -8.71 -6.94
C LEU A 215 -11.20 -10.01 -7.74
N GLU A 216 -10.60 -10.00 -8.93
CA GLU A 216 -10.51 -11.20 -9.76
C GLU A 216 -9.63 -12.27 -9.11
N TYR A 217 -8.55 -11.87 -8.45
CA TYR A 217 -7.66 -12.77 -7.73
C TYR A 217 -8.38 -13.42 -6.55
N ALA A 218 -9.05 -12.63 -5.71
CA ALA A 218 -9.82 -13.10 -4.56
C ALA A 218 -10.87 -14.12 -4.98
N ARG A 219 -11.65 -13.82 -6.03
CA ARG A 219 -12.65 -14.75 -6.58
C ARG A 219 -12.03 -16.09 -6.98
N LYS A 220 -10.91 -16.08 -7.70
CA LYS A 220 -10.22 -17.32 -8.12
C LYS A 220 -9.69 -18.11 -6.92
N MET A 221 -9.13 -17.40 -5.94
CA MET A 221 -8.61 -18.03 -4.72
C MET A 221 -9.73 -18.62 -3.85
N ASP A 222 -10.90 -17.98 -3.79
CA ASP A 222 -12.09 -18.50 -3.12
C ASP A 222 -12.61 -19.78 -3.78
N GLU A 223 -12.64 -19.83 -5.11
CA GLU A 223 -13.03 -21.01 -5.87
C GLU A 223 -12.07 -22.20 -5.62
N GLU A 224 -10.79 -21.94 -5.39
CA GLU A 224 -9.75 -22.97 -5.18
C GLU A 224 -9.53 -23.37 -3.71
N ASN A 225 -9.58 -22.41 -2.78
CA ASN A 225 -9.10 -22.55 -1.40
C ASN A 225 -10.10 -22.08 -0.34
N GLY A 226 -11.23 -21.47 -0.75
CA GLY A 226 -12.17 -20.79 0.15
C GLY A 226 -11.67 -19.42 0.64
N GLN A 227 -12.48 -18.77 1.47
CA GLN A 227 -12.23 -17.41 1.99
C GLN A 227 -10.94 -17.30 2.81
N GLY A 228 -10.28 -16.15 2.75
CA GLY A 228 -8.99 -15.97 3.40
C GLY A 228 -8.38 -14.57 3.34
N GLY A 229 -7.05 -14.53 3.42
CA GLY A 229 -6.28 -13.28 3.40
C GLY A 229 -6.41 -12.49 2.10
N HIS A 230 -6.68 -13.20 0.99
CA HIS A 230 -6.81 -12.66 -0.36
C HIS A 230 -8.06 -11.80 -0.58
N ASP A 231 -9.03 -11.85 0.34
CA ASP A 231 -10.24 -11.02 0.29
C ASP A 231 -9.98 -9.56 0.71
N PHE A 232 -8.74 -9.22 1.03
CA PHE A 232 -8.35 -7.89 1.48
C PHE A 232 -7.23 -7.29 0.62
N ILE A 233 -7.35 -6.00 0.34
CA ILE A 233 -6.36 -5.21 -0.39
C ILE A 233 -5.78 -4.11 0.50
N LEU A 234 -4.50 -3.78 0.30
CA LEU A 234 -3.89 -2.63 0.96
C LEU A 234 -4.44 -1.34 0.35
N THR A 235 -5.00 -0.49 1.19
CA THR A 235 -5.52 0.82 0.78
C THR A 235 -4.86 1.93 1.58
N ALA A 236 -4.84 3.13 0.99
CA ALA A 236 -4.61 4.39 1.69
C ALA A 236 -5.93 5.15 1.68
N LEU A 237 -6.59 5.25 2.83
CA LEU A 237 -7.83 6.00 3.01
C LEU A 237 -7.52 7.43 3.44
N VAL A 238 -7.98 8.41 2.67
CA VAL A 238 -7.84 9.86 2.94
C VAL A 238 -9.20 10.50 3.14
#